data_AF-A0A8S9ZS71-F1
#
_entry.id   AF-A0A8S9ZS71-F1
#
_cell.length_a   1.000
_cell.length_b   1.000
_cell.length_c   1.000
_cell.angle_alpha   90.00
_cell.angle_beta   90.00
_cell.angle_gamma   90.00
#
_symmetry.space_group_name_H-M   'P 1'
#
loop_
_entity.id
_entity.type
_entity.pdbx_description
1 polymer ?
#
loop_
_entity_poly.entity_id
_entity_poly.type
_entity_poly.pdbx_seq_one_letter_code
_entity_poly.pdbx_strand_id
1 'polypeptide(L)'
;MTNFLAKMCGYSEIGWNFELLFMIVDGAALTSMIYGLYTENAAFLQPFVALSIITWPLLVLLAAYLSTAVINSNSYAAQRLELELNKRLSDAAKRLNLEFKLMVSVVAGIALTGILISIFIHFWFVYLIVKCAKYFRFAARQ
;
A
#
# COMPACT_ATOMS: atom_id res chain seq x y z
N MET A 1 -11.65 -6.61 3.61
CA MET A 1 -11.57 -8.10 3.61
C MET A 1 -12.92 -8.79 3.42
N THR A 2 -13.96 -8.52 4.23
CA THR A 2 -15.28 -9.21 4.11
C THR A 2 -15.99 -8.97 2.77
N ASN A 3 -16.04 -7.73 2.27
CA ASN A 3 -16.61 -7.41 0.95
C ASN A 3 -15.79 -7.97 -0.23
N PHE A 4 -14.52 -8.28 0.00
CA PHE A 4 -13.56 -8.72 -1.00
C PHE A 4 -13.68 -10.24 -1.27
N LEU A 5 -13.70 -11.03 -0.19
CA LEU A 5 -13.98 -12.46 -0.24
C LEU A 5 -15.39 -12.72 -0.79
N ALA A 6 -16.38 -11.91 -0.38
CA ALA A 6 -17.74 -12.01 -0.89
C ALA A 6 -17.81 -11.75 -2.41
N LYS A 7 -17.03 -10.81 -2.95
CA LYS A 7 -16.98 -10.55 -4.40
C LYS A 7 -16.21 -11.62 -5.19
N MET A 8 -15.08 -12.12 -4.68
CA MET A 8 -14.38 -13.24 -5.30
C MET A 8 -15.21 -14.53 -5.33
N CYS A 9 -16.06 -14.75 -4.33
CA CYS A 9 -17.04 -15.85 -4.29
C CYS A 9 -18.34 -15.55 -5.07
N GLY A 10 -18.41 -14.46 -5.83
CA GLY A 10 -19.58 -14.13 -6.68
C GLY A 10 -20.83 -13.67 -5.93
N TYR A 11 -20.73 -13.39 -4.63
CA TYR A 11 -21.87 -13.11 -3.75
C TYR A 11 -22.28 -11.63 -3.68
N SER A 12 -21.66 -10.74 -4.46
CA SER A 12 -21.86 -9.29 -4.32
C SER A 12 -22.03 -8.57 -5.66
N GLU A 13 -23.17 -7.90 -5.84
CA GLU A 13 -23.52 -7.02 -6.98
C GLU A 13 -22.81 -5.65 -6.95
N ILE A 14 -21.73 -5.50 -6.18
CA ILE A 14 -21.02 -4.23 -6.09
C ILE A 14 -20.31 -3.95 -7.43
N GLY A 15 -20.46 -2.74 -7.97
CA GLY A 15 -19.81 -2.25 -9.19
C GLY A 15 -18.27 -2.30 -9.19
N TRP A 16 -17.64 -1.71 -10.21
CA TRP A 16 -16.18 -1.76 -10.43
C TRP A 16 -15.39 -1.52 -9.13
N ASN A 17 -14.65 -2.53 -8.67
CA ASN A 17 -13.92 -2.46 -7.42
C ASN A 17 -12.44 -2.20 -7.70
N PHE A 18 -12.01 -0.94 -7.51
CA PHE A 18 -10.61 -0.54 -7.69
C PHE A 18 -9.66 -1.37 -6.82
N GLU A 19 -10.07 -1.83 -5.63
CA GLU A 19 -9.27 -2.71 -4.77
C GLU A 19 -8.97 -4.05 -5.46
N LEU A 20 -9.95 -4.63 -6.14
CA LEU A 20 -9.78 -5.88 -6.91
C LEU A 20 -8.88 -5.66 -8.13
N LEU A 21 -9.07 -4.53 -8.83
CA LEU A 21 -8.25 -4.16 -9.98
C LEU A 21 -6.78 -4.01 -9.57
N PHE A 22 -6.51 -3.28 -8.49
CA PHE A 22 -5.14 -3.13 -7.95
C PHE A 22 -4.54 -4.48 -7.58
N MET A 23 -5.29 -5.39 -6.93
CA MET A 23 -4.77 -6.73 -6.62
C MET A 23 -4.40 -7.52 -7.89
N ILE A 24 -5.26 -7.51 -8.92
CA ILE A 24 -5.00 -8.24 -10.16
C ILE A 24 -3.76 -7.66 -10.87
N VAL A 25 -3.66 -6.34 -10.95
CA VAL A 25 -2.53 -5.64 -11.58
C VAL A 25 -1.22 -5.89 -10.82
N ASP A 26 -1.24 -5.79 -9.49
CA ASP A 26 -0.06 -6.06 -8.65
C ASP A 26 0.35 -7.54 -8.73
N GLY A 27 -0.63 -8.45 -8.75
CA GLY A 27 -0.38 -9.89 -8.94
C GLY A 27 0.24 -10.21 -10.30
N ALA A 28 -0.24 -9.59 -11.37
CA ALA A 28 0.34 -9.73 -12.71
C ALA A 28 1.76 -9.16 -12.80
N ALA A 29 2.02 -8.03 -12.14
CA ALA A 29 3.36 -7.45 -12.07
C ALA A 29 4.33 -8.30 -11.25
N LEU A 30 3.88 -8.89 -10.14
CA LEU A 30 4.70 -9.79 -9.33
C LEU A 30 5.02 -11.09 -10.09
N THR A 31 4.02 -11.69 -10.74
CA THR A 31 4.23 -12.91 -11.52
C THR A 31 5.12 -12.69 -12.73
N SER A 32 4.94 -11.58 -13.47
CA SER A 32 5.86 -11.21 -14.55
C SER A 32 7.27 -10.99 -14.05
N MET A 33 7.46 -10.33 -12.92
CA MET A 33 8.79 -10.16 -12.31
C MET A 33 9.45 -11.50 -11.94
N ILE A 34 8.72 -12.41 -11.28
CA ILE A 34 9.23 -13.75 -10.92
C ILE A 34 9.61 -14.52 -12.19
N TYR A 35 8.75 -14.49 -13.20
CA TYR A 35 9.00 -15.15 -14.49
C TYR A 35 10.22 -14.54 -15.21
N GLY A 36 10.36 -13.22 -15.20
CA GLY A 36 11.50 -12.51 -15.76
C GLY A 36 12.82 -12.83 -15.08
N LEU A 37 12.80 -13.06 -13.77
CA LEU A 37 13.97 -13.49 -13.01
C LEU A 37 14.36 -14.93 -13.37
N TYR A 38 13.39 -15.84 -13.49
CA TYR A 38 13.63 -17.23 -13.86
C TYR A 38 14.13 -17.40 -15.30
N THR A 39 13.61 -16.59 -16.23
CA THR A 39 13.97 -16.63 -17.66
C THR A 39 15.09 -15.66 -18.02
N GLU A 40 15.70 -15.01 -17.02
CA GLU A 40 16.75 -13.99 -17.18
C GLU A 40 16.42 -12.88 -18.19
N ASN A 41 15.13 -12.58 -18.35
CA ASN A 41 14.64 -11.62 -19.33
C ASN A 41 14.29 -10.28 -18.69
N ALA A 42 15.08 -9.25 -19.01
CA ALA A 42 14.91 -7.88 -18.53
C ALA A 42 13.56 -7.24 -18.90
N ALA A 43 12.87 -7.72 -19.95
CA ALA A 43 11.59 -7.17 -20.40
C ALA A 43 10.46 -7.36 -19.37
N PHE A 44 10.42 -8.52 -18.71
CA PHE A 44 9.37 -8.86 -17.74
C PHE A 44 9.53 -8.17 -16.38
N LEU A 45 10.66 -7.52 -16.12
CA LEU A 45 10.90 -6.72 -14.92
C LEU A 45 10.27 -5.31 -15.02
N GLN A 46 9.92 -4.85 -16.22
CA GLN A 46 9.43 -3.48 -16.46
C GLN A 46 8.07 -3.16 -15.80
N PRO A 47 7.06 -4.06 -15.84
CA PRO A 47 5.74 -3.76 -15.27
C PRO A 47 5.80 -3.44 -13.77
N PHE A 48 6.61 -4.19 -13.00
CA PHE A 48 6.79 -3.96 -11.57
C PHE A 48 7.45 -2.61 -11.28
N VAL A 49 8.46 -2.22 -12.07
CA VAL A 49 9.12 -0.91 -11.92
C VAL A 49 8.13 0.22 -12.23
N ALA A 50 7.33 0.08 -13.29
CA ALA A 50 6.32 1.07 -13.65
C ALA A 50 5.29 1.26 -12.52
N LEU A 51 4.78 0.16 -11.94
CA LEU A 51 3.89 0.23 -10.79
C LEU A 51 4.56 0.89 -9.58
N SER A 52 5.80 0.51 -9.28
CA SER A 52 6.55 1.09 -8.16
C SER A 52 6.71 2.61 -8.29
N ILE A 53 6.95 3.12 -9.49
CA ILE A 53 7.06 4.57 -9.78
C ILE A 53 5.72 5.29 -9.52
N ILE A 54 4.59 4.65 -9.85
CA ILE A 54 3.25 5.21 -9.63
C ILE A 54 2.85 5.13 -8.15
N THR A 55 3.20 4.04 -7.46
CA THR A 55 2.89 3.83 -6.04
C THR A 55 3.63 4.78 -5.13
N TRP A 56 4.84 5.20 -5.51
CA TRP A 56 5.66 6.13 -4.73
C TRP A 56 5.00 7.48 -4.40
N PRO A 57 4.53 8.29 -5.35
CA PRO A 57 3.86 9.56 -5.05
C PRO A 57 2.58 9.34 -4.23
N LEU A 58 1.87 8.22 -4.42
CA LEU A 58 0.70 7.87 -3.62
C LEU A 58 1.07 7.58 -2.16
N LEU A 59 2.15 6.83 -1.91
CA LEU A 59 2.64 6.56 -0.56
C LEU A 59 3.14 7.84 0.13
N VAL A 60 3.83 8.71 -0.60
CA VAL A 60 4.29 10.01 -0.07
C VAL A 60 3.10 10.91 0.27
N LEU A 61 2.09 10.99 -0.61
CA LEU A 61 0.89 11.78 -0.36
C LEU A 61 0.12 11.24 0.84
N LEU A 62 0.01 9.91 0.96
CA LEU A 62 -0.64 9.26 2.10
C LEU A 62 0.14 9.48 3.41
N ALA A 63 1.47 9.43 3.36
CA ALA A 63 2.33 9.74 4.51
C ALA A 63 2.16 11.21 4.94
N ALA A 64 2.14 12.15 3.99
CA ALA A 64 1.90 13.55 4.28
C ALA A 64 0.52 13.78 4.91
N TYR A 65 -0.52 13.16 4.35
CA TYR A 65 -1.87 13.20 4.89
C TYR A 65 -1.94 12.66 6.32
N LEU A 66 -1.38 11.49 6.61
CA LEU A 66 -1.38 10.90 7.95
C LEU A 66 -0.49 11.65 8.93
N SER A 67 0.60 12.27 8.47
CA SER A 67 1.43 13.14 9.30
C SER A 67 0.63 14.31 9.87
N THR A 68 -0.35 14.84 9.12
CA THR A 68 -1.25 15.88 9.66
C THR A 68 -2.10 15.39 10.83
N ALA A 69 -2.49 14.10 10.84
CA ALA A 69 -3.24 13.50 11.95
C ALA A 69 -2.38 13.28 13.19
N VAL A 70 -1.09 12.99 13.01
CA VAL A 70 -0.13 12.82 14.11
C VAL A 70 0.25 14.17 14.73
N ILE A 71 0.50 15.19 13.91
CA ILE A 71 0.97 16.51 14.38
C ILE A 71 -0.19 17.34 14.93
N ASN A 72 -1.37 17.27 14.30
CA ASN A 72 -2.54 18.05 14.70
C ASN A 72 -3.78 17.16 14.85
N SER A 73 -4.21 16.97 16.09
CA SER A 73 -5.38 16.16 16.45
C SER A 73 -6.71 16.73 15.98
N ASN A 74 -6.76 18.01 15.56
CA ASN A 74 -7.94 18.64 14.98
C ASN A 74 -7.90 18.69 13.43
N SER A 75 -6.92 18.03 12.80
CA SER A 75 -6.86 17.97 11.34
C SER A 75 -8.00 17.13 10.75
N TYR A 76 -8.34 17.38 9.48
CA TYR A 76 -9.32 16.57 8.74
C TYR A 76 -8.96 15.08 8.72
N ALA A 77 -7.65 14.77 8.66
CA ALA A 77 -7.15 13.41 8.69
C ALA A 77 -7.43 12.74 10.04
N ALA A 78 -7.16 13.44 11.16
CA ALA A 78 -7.47 12.94 12.50
C ALA A 78 -8.98 12.71 12.70
N GLN A 79 -9.83 13.67 12.30
CA GLN A 79 -11.28 13.54 12.43
C GLN A 79 -11.86 12.38 11.60
N ARG A 80 -11.34 12.15 10.39
CA ARG A 80 -11.71 11.00 9.55
C ARG A 80 -11.32 9.68 10.22
N LEU A 81 -10.11 9.61 10.76
CA LEU A 81 -9.61 8.43 11.45
C LEU A 81 -10.43 8.16 12.72
N GLU A 82 -10.77 9.21 13.46
CA GLU A 82 -11.61 9.18 14.65
C GLU A 82 -13.00 8.63 14.34
N LEU A 83 -13.65 9.12 13.27
CA LEU A 83 -14.95 8.61 12.83
C LEU A 83 -14.91 7.13 12.45
N GLU A 84 -13.86 6.69 11.75
CA GLU A 84 -13.70 5.29 11.34
C GLU A 84 -13.40 4.38 12.54
N LEU A 85 -12.51 4.82 13.44
CA LEU A 85 -12.24 4.14 14.70
C LEU A 85 -13.50 4.04 15.56
N ASN A 86 -14.29 5.12 15.66
CA ASN A 86 -15.52 5.13 16.46
C ASN A 86 -16.56 4.16 15.90
N LYS A 87 -16.67 4.04 14.57
CA LYS A 87 -17.53 3.04 13.94
C LYS A 87 -17.08 1.62 14.26
N ARG A 88 -15.77 1.35 14.20
CA ARG A 88 -15.20 0.00 14.44
C ARG A 88 -15.15 -0.39 15.91
N LEU A 89 -15.01 0.57 16.80
CA LEU A 89 -14.86 0.38 18.24
C LEU A 89 -16.10 0.82 19.01
N SER A 90 -17.29 0.85 18.39
CA SER A 90 -18.51 1.41 19.00
C SER A 90 -18.83 0.89 20.41
N ASP A 91 -18.47 -0.35 20.73
CA ASP A 91 -18.59 -0.94 22.08
C ASP A 91 -17.46 -0.53 23.05
N ALA A 92 -16.23 -0.34 22.58
CA ALA A 92 -15.09 0.11 23.38
C ALA A 92 -15.06 1.65 23.58
N ALA A 93 -15.61 2.40 22.61
CA ALA A 93 -15.64 3.85 22.55
C ALA A 93 -16.41 4.49 23.72
N LYS A 94 -17.43 3.82 24.25
CA LYS A 94 -18.21 4.30 25.42
C LYS A 94 -17.39 4.46 26.71
N ARG A 95 -16.25 3.75 26.85
CA ARG A 95 -15.39 3.83 28.05
C ARG A 95 -14.20 4.76 27.89
N LEU A 96 -13.88 5.19 26.66
CA LEU A 96 -12.56 5.70 26.30
C LEU A 96 -12.58 7.11 25.69
N ASN A 97 -13.66 7.88 25.88
CA ASN A 97 -13.85 9.19 25.23
C ASN A 97 -12.68 10.18 25.46
N LEU A 98 -11.96 10.07 26.59
CA LEU A 98 -10.75 10.86 26.88
C LEU A 98 -9.44 10.23 26.32
N GLU A 99 -9.38 8.91 26.12
CA GLU A 99 -8.25 8.21 25.48
C GLU A 99 -8.31 8.25 23.94
N PHE A 100 -9.48 8.57 23.36
CA PHE A 100 -9.72 8.41 21.93
C PHE A 100 -8.83 9.30 21.05
N LYS A 101 -8.57 10.55 21.47
CA LYS A 101 -7.64 11.45 20.74
C LYS A 101 -6.21 10.93 20.74
N LEU A 102 -5.76 10.36 21.86
CA LEU A 102 -4.42 9.78 21.98
C LEU A 102 -4.34 8.49 21.15
N MET A 103 -5.39 7.68 21.17
CA MET A 103 -5.52 6.48 20.34
C MET A 103 -5.46 6.81 18.84
N VAL A 104 -6.16 7.84 18.38
CA VAL A 104 -6.12 8.32 16.98
C VAL A 104 -4.69 8.70 16.57
N SER A 105 -3.99 9.46 17.41
CA SER A 105 -2.60 9.85 17.15
C SER A 105 -1.66 8.64 17.10
N VAL A 106 -1.84 7.67 18.01
CA VAL A 106 -1.03 6.43 18.04
C VAL A 106 -1.29 5.58 16.80
N VAL A 107 -2.56 5.38 16.42
CA VAL A 107 -2.92 4.61 15.22
C VAL A 107 -2.38 5.29 13.96
N ALA A 108 -2.51 6.61 13.86
CA ALA A 108 -1.93 7.38 12.75
C ALA A 108 -0.40 7.24 12.71
N GLY A 109 0.27 7.26 13.87
CA GLY A 109 1.73 7.08 13.97
C GLY A 109 2.19 5.68 13.55
N ILE A 110 1.48 4.64 13.97
CA ILE A 110 1.74 3.25 13.54
C ILE A 110 1.55 3.12 12.03
N ALA A 111 0.45 3.65 11.49
CA ALA A 111 0.17 3.63 10.05
C ALA A 111 1.24 4.39 9.26
N LEU A 112 1.65 5.57 9.73
CA LEU A 112 2.73 6.36 9.12
C LEU A 112 4.06 5.59 9.11
N THR A 113 4.41 4.95 10.23
CA THR A 113 5.62 4.12 10.32
C THR A 113 5.59 2.97 9.31
N GLY A 114 4.45 2.28 9.19
CA GLY A 114 4.26 1.23 8.19
C GLY A 114 4.42 1.75 6.75
N ILE A 115 3.92 2.95 6.45
CA ILE A 115 4.09 3.57 5.12
C ILE A 115 5.55 3.92 4.84
N LEU A 116 6.28 4.49 5.81
CA LEU A 116 7.69 4.80 5.66
C LEU A 116 8.53 3.54 5.40
N ILE A 117 8.25 2.46 6.13
CA ILE A 117 8.87 1.14 5.88
C ILE A 117 8.53 0.65 4.47
N SER A 118 7.27 0.77 4.04
CA SER A 118 6.86 0.38 2.68
C SER A 118 7.60 1.17 1.61
N ILE A 119 7.78 2.48 1.77
CA ILE A 119 8.56 3.33 0.85
C ILE A 119 10.01 2.83 0.75
N PHE A 120 10.62 2.51 1.89
CA PHE A 120 11.99 1.97 1.94
C PHE A 120 12.09 0.63 1.22
N ILE A 121 11.15 -0.29 1.46
CA ILE A 121 11.09 -1.59 0.79
C ILE A 121 10.96 -1.40 -0.73
N HIS A 122 10.05 -0.53 -1.20
CA HIS A 122 9.88 -0.25 -2.63
C HIS A 122 11.18 0.27 -3.25
N PHE A 123 11.88 1.19 -2.58
CA PHE A 123 13.16 1.72 -3.06
C PHE A 123 14.22 0.63 -3.17
N TRP A 124 14.39 -0.17 -2.13
CA TRP A 124 15.32 -1.29 -2.10
C TRP A 124 15.04 -2.29 -3.23
N PHE A 125 13.76 -2.63 -3.44
CA PHE A 125 13.34 -3.59 -4.43
C PHE A 125 13.55 -3.09 -5.87
N VAL A 126 13.19 -1.83 -6.15
CA VAL A 126 13.46 -1.20 -7.45
C VAL A 126 14.96 -1.16 -7.73
N TYR A 127 15.79 -0.83 -6.73
CA TYR A 127 17.24 -0.84 -6.87
C TYR A 127 17.78 -2.23 -7.27
N LEU A 128 17.32 -3.30 -6.61
CA LEU A 128 17.68 -4.67 -6.97
C LEU A 128 17.26 -5.02 -8.39
N ILE A 129 16.03 -4.69 -8.79
CA ILE A 129 15.53 -4.97 -10.14
C ILE A 129 16.35 -4.25 -11.21
N VAL A 130 16.71 -2.98 -10.98
CA VAL A 130 17.57 -2.24 -11.92
C VAL A 130 18.94 -2.91 -12.06
N LYS A 131 19.50 -3.46 -10.98
CA LYS A 131 20.75 -4.22 -11.02
C LYS A 131 20.60 -5.52 -11.82
N CYS A 132 19.54 -6.29 -11.58
CA CYS A 132 19.24 -7.51 -12.34
C CYS A 132 19.05 -7.21 -13.83
N ALA A 133 18.28 -6.17 -14.18
CA ALA A 133 18.05 -5.78 -15.56
C ALA A 133 19.35 -5.34 -16.27
N LYS A 134 20.26 -4.66 -15.57
CA LYS A 134 21.59 -4.33 -16.09
C LYS A 134 22.44 -5.57 -16.33
N TYR A 135 22.41 -6.52 -15.39
CA TYR A 135 23.12 -7.80 -15.50
C TYR A 135 22.64 -8.62 -16.70
N PHE A 136 21.32 -8.81 -16.86
CA PHE A 136 20.74 -9.53 -17.99
C PHE A 136 21.06 -8.89 -19.35
N ARG A 137 21.05 -7.56 -19.44
CA ARG A 137 21.46 -6.86 -20.68
C ARG A 137 22.95 -7.01 -20.99
N PHE A 138 23.80 -7.19 -19.98
CA PHE A 138 25.22 -7.45 -20.18
C PHE A 138 25.45 -8.91 -20.62
N ALA A 139 24.82 -9.86 -19.95
CA ALA A 139 24.89 -11.28 -20.29
C ALA A 139 24.37 -11.57 -21.71
N ALA A 140 23.30 -10.91 -22.15
CA ALA A 140 22.75 -11.06 -23.50
C ALA A 140 23.63 -10.46 -24.63
N ARG A 141 24.72 -9.76 -24.30
CA ARG A 141 25.67 -9.17 -25.27
C ARG A 141 26.97 -9.98 -25.39
N GLN A 142 27.19 -10.96 -24.53
CA GLN A 142 28.30 -11.92 -24.64
C GLN A 142 27.87 -13.14 -25.44
#